data_AF-A0A194Q7L6-F1
#
_entry.id   AF-A0A194Q7L6-F1
#
_cell.length_a   1.000
_cell.length_b   1.000
_cell.length_c   1.000
_cell.angle_alpha   90.00
_cell.angle_beta   90.00
_cell.angle_gamma   90.00
#
_symmetry.space_group_name_H-M   'P 1'
#
loop_
_entity.id
_entity.type
_entity.pdbx_description
1 polymer ?
#
loop_
_entity_poly.entity_id
_entity_poly.type
_entity_poly.pdbx_seq_one_letter_code
_entity_poly.pdbx_strand_id
1 'polypeptide(L)'
;MEHECNEHTRLFPNPERIDKVQESMNNIETVVRERNIAYYKLETGETGERPVEDVISIFGLPEKYNKQEYYIPQFMNSRWVRPYLEHGYINSRAVKKFYRLYKEKQYNEARKARNRDFNHVQQLLKRFPNMDMEKLKAEYPNVDIEKAKRTKKARGHYMPLY
;
A
#
# COMPACT_ATOMS: atom_id res chain seq x y z
N MET A 1 6.20 -17.84 -30.70
CA MET A 1 6.45 -16.61 -31.49
C MET A 1 7.31 -15.62 -30.72
N GLU A 2 6.89 -15.09 -29.56
CA GLU A 2 7.75 -14.19 -28.76
C GLU A 2 9.05 -14.90 -28.32
N HIS A 3 8.91 -16.08 -27.70
CA HIS A 3 10.05 -16.94 -27.34
C HIS A 3 10.98 -17.20 -28.54
N GLU A 4 10.43 -17.51 -29.70
CA GLU A 4 11.18 -17.79 -30.93
C GLU A 4 11.92 -16.55 -31.47
N CYS A 5 11.31 -15.36 -31.39
CA CYS A 5 11.97 -14.12 -31.76
C CYS A 5 13.15 -13.80 -30.82
N ASN A 6 12.98 -14.06 -29.52
CA ASN A 6 14.04 -13.89 -28.53
C ASN A 6 15.21 -14.87 -28.79
N GLU A 7 14.93 -16.14 -29.07
CA GLU A 7 15.94 -17.16 -29.42
C GLU A 7 16.75 -16.75 -30.67
N HIS A 8 16.06 -16.27 -31.70
CA HIS A 8 16.70 -15.80 -32.94
C HIS A 8 17.22 -14.37 -32.86
N THR A 9 17.20 -13.73 -31.67
CA THR A 9 17.65 -12.35 -31.45
C THR A 9 17.02 -11.33 -32.42
N ARG A 10 15.75 -11.56 -32.77
CA ARG A 10 14.94 -10.69 -33.62
C ARG A 10 13.94 -9.90 -32.79
N LEU A 11 13.70 -8.65 -33.18
CA LEU A 11 12.62 -7.86 -32.61
C LEU A 11 11.27 -8.51 -32.94
N PHE A 12 10.39 -8.56 -31.94
CA PHE A 12 9.05 -9.07 -32.15
C PHE A 12 8.28 -8.13 -33.10
N PRO A 13 7.62 -8.65 -34.16
CA PRO A 13 7.04 -7.79 -35.20
C PRO A 13 5.97 -6.80 -34.73
N ASN A 14 5.18 -7.14 -33.70
CA ASN A 14 4.14 -6.26 -33.14
C ASN A 14 3.85 -6.61 -31.67
N PRO A 15 4.66 -6.12 -30.71
CA PRO A 15 4.56 -6.49 -29.30
C PRO A 15 3.26 -5.99 -28.66
N GLU A 16 2.74 -4.84 -29.11
CA GLU A 16 1.49 -4.26 -28.60
C GLU A 16 0.29 -5.21 -28.73
N ARG A 17 0.33 -6.17 -29.67
CA ARG A 17 -0.75 -7.17 -29.79
C ARG A 17 -0.87 -8.05 -28.56
N ILE A 18 0.25 -8.41 -27.92
CA ILE A 18 0.22 -9.25 -26.72
C ILE A 18 -0.43 -8.45 -25.58
N ASP A 19 -0.04 -7.19 -25.42
CA ASP A 19 -0.61 -6.28 -24.41
C ASP A 19 -2.11 -6.08 -24.62
N LYS A 20 -2.55 -5.79 -25.85
CA LYS A 20 -3.97 -5.60 -26.19
C LYS A 20 -4.80 -6.86 -25.96
N VAL A 21 -4.25 -8.04 -26.27
CA VAL A 21 -4.92 -9.31 -25.99
C VAL A 21 -5.00 -9.55 -24.49
N GLN A 22 -3.92 -9.32 -23.74
CA GLN A 22 -3.91 -9.48 -22.28
C GLN A 22 -4.93 -8.55 -21.62
N GLU A 23 -5.01 -7.29 -22.04
CA GLU A 23 -6.01 -6.33 -21.58
C GLU A 23 -7.42 -6.83 -21.88
N SER A 24 -7.67 -7.31 -23.11
CA SER A 24 -8.97 -7.86 -23.50
C SER A 24 -9.36 -9.08 -22.67
N MET A 25 -8.41 -9.98 -22.37
CA MET A 25 -8.64 -11.15 -21.52
C MET A 25 -8.96 -10.75 -20.08
N ASN A 26 -8.24 -9.78 -19.52
CA ASN A 26 -8.51 -9.24 -18.17
C ASN A 26 -9.89 -8.57 -18.08
N ASN A 27 -10.28 -7.84 -19.13
CA ASN A 27 -11.59 -7.20 -19.20
C ASN A 27 -12.72 -8.24 -19.22
N ILE A 28 -12.56 -9.31 -20.00
CA ILE A 28 -13.52 -10.42 -20.03
C ILE A 28 -13.63 -11.08 -18.65
N GLU A 29 -12.52 -11.36 -17.98
CA GLU A 29 -12.52 -11.93 -16.62
C GLU A 29 -13.26 -11.02 -15.64
N THR A 30 -13.03 -9.70 -15.73
CA THR A 30 -13.64 -8.71 -14.85
C THR A 30 -15.16 -8.69 -15.02
N VAL A 31 -15.67 -8.66 -16.26
CA VAL A 31 -17.11 -8.71 -16.54
C VAL A 31 -17.74 -9.99 -16.01
N VAL A 32 -17.05 -11.13 -16.15
CA VAL A 32 -17.53 -12.42 -15.60
C VAL A 32 -17.57 -12.38 -14.07
N ARG A 33 -16.53 -11.86 -13.42
CA ARG A 33 -16.49 -11.71 -11.96
C ARG A 33 -17.59 -10.78 -11.45
N GLU A 34 -17.80 -9.63 -12.09
CA GLU A 34 -18.87 -8.70 -11.72
C GLU A 34 -20.25 -9.36 -11.75
N ARG A 35 -20.54 -10.13 -12.81
CA ARG A 35 -21.80 -10.88 -12.93
C ARG A 35 -21.95 -11.93 -11.83
N ASN A 36 -20.89 -12.70 -11.57
CA ASN A 36 -20.92 -13.72 -10.52
C ASN A 36 -21.12 -13.09 -9.14
N ILE A 37 -20.41 -12.01 -8.84
CA ILE A 37 -20.56 -11.27 -7.59
C ILE A 37 -21.99 -10.75 -7.43
N ALA A 38 -22.57 -10.19 -8.49
CA ALA A 38 -23.96 -9.71 -8.47
C ALA A 38 -24.94 -10.86 -8.19
N TYR A 39 -24.74 -12.00 -8.85
CA TYR A 39 -25.56 -13.19 -8.63
C TYR A 39 -25.47 -13.70 -7.19
N TYR A 40 -24.27 -13.93 -6.66
CA TYR A 40 -24.11 -14.43 -5.29
C TYR A 40 -24.62 -13.44 -4.23
N LYS A 41 -24.45 -12.14 -4.45
CA LYS A 41 -24.99 -11.13 -3.52
C LYS A 41 -26.51 -11.13 -3.45
N LEU A 42 -27.20 -11.48 -4.54
CA LEU A 42 -28.65 -11.58 -4.56
C LEU A 42 -29.16 -12.88 -3.92
N GLU A 43 -28.47 -14.00 -4.18
CA GLU A 43 -28.90 -15.33 -3.72
C GLU A 43 -28.49 -15.63 -2.27
N THR A 44 -27.21 -15.42 -1.92
CA THR A 44 -26.66 -15.76 -0.59
C THR A 44 -26.32 -14.55 0.26
N GLY A 45 -26.25 -13.36 -0.33
CA GLY A 45 -25.77 -12.14 0.34
C GLY A 45 -24.24 -12.04 0.40
N GLU A 46 -23.52 -13.03 -0.13
CA GLU A 46 -22.06 -13.08 -0.14
C GLU A 46 -21.51 -12.78 -1.54
N THR A 47 -20.21 -12.49 -1.63
CA THR A 47 -19.55 -12.14 -2.91
C THR A 47 -19.28 -13.37 -3.79
N GLY A 48 -19.33 -14.59 -3.24
CA GLY A 48 -18.96 -15.83 -3.94
C GLY A 48 -17.45 -16.01 -4.18
N GLU A 49 -16.65 -15.01 -3.79
CA GLU A 49 -15.20 -15.11 -3.77
C GLU A 49 -14.71 -15.83 -2.51
N ARG A 50 -13.45 -16.27 -2.55
CA ARG A 50 -12.82 -16.98 -1.44
C ARG A 50 -12.91 -16.15 -0.15
N PRO A 51 -13.45 -16.71 0.95
CA PRO A 51 -13.62 -15.96 2.19
C PRO A 51 -12.28 -15.57 2.79
N VAL A 52 -12.21 -14.32 3.27
CA VAL A 52 -11.02 -13.70 3.86
C VAL A 52 -11.33 -13.27 5.28
N GLU A 53 -10.44 -13.60 6.22
CA GLU A 53 -10.54 -13.18 7.62
C GLU A 53 -9.36 -12.31 8.02
N ASP A 54 -9.60 -11.34 8.91
CA ASP A 54 -8.54 -10.55 9.52
C ASP A 54 -7.94 -11.35 10.69
N VAL A 55 -6.69 -11.77 10.52
CA VAL A 55 -5.98 -12.65 11.46
C VAL A 55 -4.68 -11.99 11.90
N ILE A 56 -4.17 -12.36 13.07
CA ILE A 56 -2.86 -11.92 13.55
C ILE A 56 -1.81 -12.92 13.10
N SER A 57 -0.87 -12.47 12.26
CA SER A 57 0.27 -13.25 11.82
C SER A 57 1.17 -13.69 12.99
N ILE A 58 2.06 -14.64 12.75
CA ILE A 58 3.01 -15.16 13.76
C ILE A 58 3.88 -14.03 14.35
N PHE A 59 4.13 -12.98 13.56
CA PHE A 59 4.88 -11.79 13.98
C PHE A 59 4.04 -10.73 14.73
N GLY A 60 2.77 -11.02 15.04
CA GLY A 60 1.87 -10.09 15.73
C GLY A 60 1.31 -8.98 14.82
N LEU A 61 1.44 -9.10 13.51
CA LEU A 61 0.95 -8.13 12.53
C LEU A 61 -0.45 -8.53 12.02
N PRO A 62 -1.36 -7.58 11.76
CA PRO A 62 -2.63 -7.87 11.12
C PRO A 62 -2.40 -8.33 9.67
N GLU A 63 -2.99 -9.45 9.29
CA GLU A 63 -2.86 -10.09 7.99
C GLU A 63 -4.24 -10.57 7.52
N LYS A 64 -4.51 -10.43 6.22
CA LYS A 64 -5.73 -10.96 5.60
C LYS A 64 -5.52 -12.41 5.23
N TYR A 65 -6.14 -13.32 5.97
CA TYR A 65 -6.03 -14.76 5.77
C TYR A 65 -7.11 -15.26 4.80
N ASN A 66 -6.68 -15.78 3.66
CA ASN A 66 -7.58 -16.42 2.70
C ASN A 66 -7.85 -17.86 3.15
N LYS A 67 -9.10 -18.20 3.51
CA LYS A 67 -9.43 -19.54 4.03
C LYS A 67 -9.18 -20.64 3.01
N GLN A 68 -8.66 -21.78 3.44
CA GLN A 68 -8.53 -22.97 2.61
C GLN A 68 -9.50 -24.04 3.06
N GLU A 69 -9.79 -24.97 2.16
CA GLU A 69 -10.52 -26.18 2.49
C GLU A 69 -9.60 -27.16 3.23
N TYR A 70 -10.09 -27.68 4.35
CA TYR A 70 -9.38 -28.66 5.17
C TYR A 70 -10.31 -29.85 5.46
N TYR A 71 -9.72 -31.03 5.59
CA TYR A 71 -10.44 -32.26 5.91
C TYR A 71 -10.79 -32.39 7.42
N ILE A 72 -10.13 -31.60 8.28
CA ILE A 72 -10.33 -31.58 9.74
C ILE A 72 -10.76 -30.16 10.17
N PRO A 73 -11.66 -30.03 11.16
CA PRO A 73 -12.01 -28.74 11.77
C PRO A 73 -10.83 -27.98 12.35
N GLN A 74 -10.91 -26.65 12.34
CA GLN A 74 -9.81 -25.74 12.71
C GLN A 74 -9.20 -26.00 14.10
N PHE A 75 -10.02 -26.29 15.12
CA PHE A 75 -9.55 -26.51 16.49
C PHE A 75 -8.75 -27.81 16.66
N MET A 76 -8.95 -28.80 15.79
CA MET A 76 -8.17 -30.05 15.78
C MET A 76 -6.86 -29.91 15.00
N ASN A 77 -6.73 -28.86 14.16
CA ASN A 77 -5.53 -28.61 13.39
C ASN A 77 -4.43 -28.00 14.28
N SER A 78 -3.60 -28.86 14.87
CA SER A 78 -2.51 -28.45 15.76
C SER A 78 -1.54 -27.48 15.09
N ARG A 79 -1.29 -27.61 13.78
CA ARG A 79 -0.42 -26.68 13.03
C ARG A 79 -1.01 -25.28 13.00
N TRP A 80 -2.33 -25.15 12.85
CA TRP A 80 -3.00 -23.85 12.81
C TRP A 80 -3.17 -23.25 14.21
N VAL A 81 -3.53 -24.05 15.22
CA VAL A 81 -3.80 -23.57 16.58
C VAL A 81 -2.52 -23.20 17.35
N ARG A 82 -1.40 -23.91 17.11
CA ARG A 82 -0.15 -23.77 17.89
C ARG A 82 0.36 -22.33 18.06
N PRO A 83 0.35 -21.45 17.03
CA PRO A 83 0.79 -20.06 17.20
C PRO A 83 -0.09 -19.20 18.11
N TYR A 84 -1.40 -19.52 18.22
CA TYR A 84 -2.41 -18.75 18.95
C TYR A 84 -2.62 -19.20 20.39
N LEU A 85 -1.99 -20.29 20.82
CA LEU A 85 -2.03 -20.73 22.21
C LEU A 85 -1.48 -19.66 23.17
N GLU A 86 -1.83 -19.73 24.45
CA GLU A 86 -1.39 -18.76 25.47
C GLU A 86 0.14 -18.61 25.53
N HIS A 87 0.86 -19.73 25.43
CA HIS A 87 2.33 -19.79 25.33
C HIS A 87 2.84 -19.86 23.88
N GLY A 88 1.99 -19.53 22.90
CA GLY A 88 2.30 -19.53 21.47
C GLY A 88 3.25 -18.39 21.06
N TYR A 89 3.65 -18.42 19.79
CA TYR A 89 4.60 -17.46 19.23
C TYR A 89 4.11 -16.01 19.32
N ILE A 90 2.82 -15.77 19.08
CA ILE A 90 2.23 -14.42 19.00
C ILE A 90 2.32 -13.69 20.35
N ASN A 91 2.11 -14.41 21.45
CA ASN A 91 2.14 -13.86 22.80
C ASN A 91 3.55 -13.73 23.38
N SER A 92 4.57 -14.23 22.67
CA SER A 92 5.96 -14.18 23.11
C SER A 92 6.45 -12.74 23.32
N ARG A 93 7.27 -12.56 24.36
CA ARG A 93 7.94 -11.28 24.65
C ARG A 93 8.79 -10.79 23.47
N ALA A 94 9.35 -11.71 22.69
CA ALA A 94 10.13 -11.39 21.49
C ALA A 94 9.26 -10.70 20.43
N VAL A 95 8.07 -11.24 20.16
CA VAL A 95 7.12 -10.68 19.19
C VAL A 95 6.57 -9.33 19.66
N LYS A 96 6.22 -9.20 20.95
CA LYS A 96 5.81 -7.91 21.52
C LYS A 96 6.89 -6.82 21.39
N LYS A 97 8.17 -7.18 21.63
CA LYS A 97 9.31 -6.26 21.43
C LYS A 97 9.47 -5.88 19.97
N PHE A 98 9.40 -6.85 19.05
CA PHE A 98 9.47 -6.62 17.61
C PHE A 98 8.36 -5.66 17.16
N TYR A 99 7.11 -5.94 17.54
CA TYR A 99 5.96 -5.12 17.17
C TYR A 99 6.08 -3.67 17.67
N ARG A 100 6.59 -3.47 18.89
CA ARG A 100 6.90 -2.14 19.42
C ARG A 100 7.94 -1.41 18.57
N LEU A 101 9.08 -2.05 18.30
CA LEU A 101 10.15 -1.46 17.48
C LEU A 101 9.69 -1.17 16.04
N TYR A 102 8.84 -2.03 15.50
CA TYR A 102 8.23 -1.84 14.18
C TYR A 102 7.35 -0.59 14.16
N LYS A 103 6.48 -0.40 15.15
CA LYS A 103 5.67 0.83 15.28
C LYS A 103 6.52 2.08 15.45
N GLU A 104 7.57 2.02 16.26
CA GLU A 104 8.51 3.14 16.43
C GLU A 104 9.20 3.49 15.10
N LYS A 105 9.59 2.48 14.30
CA LYS A 105 10.16 2.68 12.96
C LYS A 105 9.15 3.36 12.03
N GLN A 106 7.92 2.85 11.94
CA GLN A 106 6.86 3.44 11.11
C GLN A 106 6.57 4.89 11.50
N TYR A 107 6.52 5.18 12.81
CA TYR A 107 6.35 6.54 13.31
C TYR A 107 7.52 7.46 12.89
N ASN A 108 8.75 6.97 12.99
CA ASN A 108 9.93 7.73 12.57
C ASN A 108 9.94 7.99 11.07
N GLU A 109 9.53 7.02 10.25
CA GLU A 109 9.38 7.18 8.79
C GLU A 109 8.34 8.24 8.45
N ALA A 110 7.14 8.17 9.03
CA ALA A 110 6.08 9.16 8.85
C ALA A 110 6.51 10.56 9.32
N ARG A 111 7.21 10.65 10.46
CA ARG A 111 7.77 11.91 10.95
C ARG A 111 8.83 12.48 9.98
N LYS A 112 9.74 11.64 9.47
CA LYS A 112 10.76 12.06 8.50
C LYS A 112 10.14 12.51 7.19
N ALA A 113 9.11 11.82 6.68
CA ALA A 113 8.36 12.21 5.49
C ALA A 113 7.75 13.61 5.66
N ARG A 114 6.97 13.84 6.73
CA ARG A 114 6.41 15.16 7.04
C ARG A 114 7.46 16.26 7.11
N ASN A 115 8.62 15.98 7.71
CA ASN A 115 9.72 16.93 7.77
C ASN A 115 10.35 17.20 6.40
N ARG A 116 10.47 16.17 5.54
CA ARG A 116 10.95 16.32 4.16
C ARG A 116 10.00 17.19 3.36
N ASP A 117 8.70 16.91 3.42
CA ASP A 117 7.66 17.70 2.73
C ASP A 117 7.68 19.16 3.20
N PHE A 118 7.72 19.37 4.52
CA PHE A 118 7.81 20.72 5.10
C PHE A 118 9.07 21.46 4.64
N ASN A 119 10.23 20.81 4.65
CA ASN A 119 11.47 21.41 4.16
C ASN A 119 11.45 21.66 2.65
N HIS A 120 10.79 20.80 1.88
CA HIS A 120 10.64 20.97 0.44
C HIS A 120 9.79 22.21 0.13
N VAL A 121 8.64 22.35 0.79
CA VAL A 121 7.78 23.55 0.70
C VAL A 121 8.55 24.81 1.08
N GLN A 122 9.35 24.79 2.15
CA GLN A 122 10.20 25.92 2.52
C GLN A 122 11.19 26.30 1.41
N GLN A 123 11.82 25.32 0.76
CA GLN A 123 12.76 25.58 -0.33
C GLN A 123 12.05 26.10 -1.58
N LEU A 124 10.85 25.60 -1.89
CA LEU A 124 10.03 26.11 -2.98
C LEU A 124 9.67 27.58 -2.77
N LEU A 125 9.16 27.94 -1.59
CA LEU A 125 8.84 29.33 -1.23
C LEU A 125 10.08 30.23 -1.26
N LYS A 126 11.25 29.70 -0.87
CA LYS A 126 12.50 30.45 -0.92
C LYS A 126 12.94 30.77 -2.35
N ARG A 127 12.79 29.82 -3.28
CA ARG A 127 13.24 29.95 -4.68
C ARG A 127 12.22 30.68 -5.55
N PHE A 128 10.93 30.49 -5.28
CA PHE A 128 9.82 30.98 -6.06
C PHE A 128 8.90 31.84 -5.18
N PRO A 129 9.19 33.15 -5.03
CA PRO A 129 8.37 34.06 -4.22
C PRO A 129 6.91 34.18 -4.68
N ASN A 130 6.68 34.09 -5.99
CA ASN A 130 5.36 34.29 -6.61
C ASN A 130 4.63 32.96 -6.89
N MET A 131 4.91 31.93 -6.10
CA MET A 131 4.31 30.61 -6.27
C MET A 131 2.84 30.62 -5.89
N ASP A 132 2.02 29.91 -6.67
CA ASP A 132 0.61 29.73 -6.37
C ASP A 132 0.42 28.86 -5.11
N MET A 133 -0.19 29.47 -4.10
CA MET A 133 -0.37 28.89 -2.78
C MET A 133 -1.48 27.83 -2.76
N GLU A 134 -2.49 27.97 -3.62
CA GLU A 134 -3.60 27.02 -3.70
C GLU A 134 -3.12 25.69 -4.26
N LYS A 135 -2.32 25.75 -5.34
CA LYS A 135 -1.66 24.59 -5.93
C LYS A 135 -0.72 23.90 -4.94
N LEU A 136 0.07 24.66 -4.19
CA LEU A 136 0.98 24.10 -3.19
C LEU A 136 0.23 23.35 -2.08
N LYS A 137 -0.96 23.83 -1.69
CA LYS A 137 -1.83 23.16 -0.72
C LYS A 137 -2.44 21.88 -1.25
N ALA A 138 -2.79 21.85 -2.54
CA ALA A 138 -3.30 20.66 -3.20
C ALA A 138 -2.23 19.55 -3.25
N GLU A 139 -0.98 19.91 -3.56
CA GLU A 139 0.13 18.95 -3.62
C GLU A 139 0.60 18.49 -2.23
N TYR A 140 0.58 19.38 -1.23
CA TYR A 140 1.02 19.09 0.15
C TYR A 140 -0.08 19.31 1.19
N PRO A 141 -1.12 18.45 1.23
CA PRO A 141 -2.27 18.65 2.13
C PRO A 141 -1.92 18.56 3.62
N ASN A 142 -0.86 17.81 3.95
CA ASN A 142 -0.43 17.58 5.33
C ASN A 142 0.50 18.68 5.88
N VAL A 143 0.90 19.64 5.05
CA VAL A 143 1.87 20.69 5.41
C VAL A 143 1.13 21.98 5.74
N ASP A 144 1.40 22.54 6.92
CA ASP A 144 0.96 23.89 7.28
C ASP A 144 1.81 24.94 6.56
N ILE A 145 1.24 25.50 5.49
CA ILE A 145 1.88 26.47 4.61
C ILE A 145 2.14 27.81 5.31
N GLU A 146 1.20 28.24 6.16
CA GLU A 146 1.34 29.51 6.88
C GLU A 146 2.50 29.43 7.89
N LYS A 147 2.65 28.27 8.54
CA LYS A 147 3.83 27.98 9.34
C LYS A 147 5.11 27.94 8.51
N ALA A 148 5.08 27.37 7.30
CA ALA A 148 6.23 27.33 6.41
C ALA A 148 6.70 28.76 6.01
N LYS A 149 5.78 29.64 5.61
CA LYS A 149 6.07 31.05 5.25
C LYS A 149 6.72 31.83 6.38
N ARG A 150 6.22 31.66 7.62
CA ARG A 150 6.75 32.35 8.81
C ARG A 150 8.17 31.91 9.17
N THR A 151 8.64 30.79 8.64
CA THR A 151 9.94 30.25 9.01
C THR A 151 11.07 31.02 8.33
N LYS A 152 12.15 31.32 9.05
CA LYS A 152 13.36 31.98 8.51
C LYS A 152 13.94 31.29 7.27
N LYS A 153 13.78 29.97 7.15
CA LYS A 153 14.26 29.16 6.01
C LYS A 153 13.50 29.38 4.71
N ALA A 154 12.24 29.83 4.79
CA ALA A 154 11.44 30.15 3.61
C ALA A 154 11.73 31.56 3.07
N ARG A 155 12.42 32.42 3.84
CA ARG A 155 12.81 33.76 3.38
C ARG A 155 13.93 33.63 2.34
N GLY A 156 13.66 34.09 1.12
CA GLY A 156 14.67 34.21 0.08
C GLY A 156 15.56 35.45 0.26
N HIS A 157 16.65 35.49 -0.50
CA HIS A 157 17.63 36.59 -0.46
C HIS A 157 17.05 37.94 -0.93
N TYR A 158 15.89 37.93 -1.59
CA TYR A 158 15.17 39.11 -2.04
C TYR A 158 14.44 39.87 -0.90
N MET A 159 14.30 39.27 0.29
CA MET A 159 13.61 39.89 1.42
C MET A 159 14.65 40.52 2.37
N PRO A 160 14.53 41.82 2.72
CA PRO A 160 15.50 42.48 3.58
C PRO A 160 15.56 41.84 4.99
N LEU A 161 16.77 41.78 5.54
CA LEU A 161 17.04 41.36 6.91
C LEU A 161 16.76 42.54 7.84
N TYR A 162 15.61 42.51 8.51
CA TYR A 162 15.32 43.33 9.69
C TYR A 162 15.16 42.38 10.88
#